data_AF-A0AAJ6CUU8-F1
#
_entry.id   AF-A0AAJ6CUU8-F1
#
_cell.length_a   1.000
_cell.length_b   1.000
_cell.length_c   1.000
_cell.angle_alpha   90.00
_cell.angle_beta   90.00
_cell.angle_gamma   90.00
#
_symmetry.space_group_name_H-M   'P 1'
#
loop_
_entity.id
_entity.type
_entity.pdbx_description
1 polymer ?
#
loop_
_entity_poly.entity_id
_entity_poly.type
_entity_poly.pdbx_seq_one_letter_code
_entity_poly.pdbx_strand_id
1 'polypeptide(L)'
;MSLTHFPDPDMPDYRDIRLRDDARTVPPSIVQAYQLDGANITALETGSYNVHFKIEHEDQAYDVRKSNRPNNAGNLEYEAEVLNHLEKNGFALAPKIVPEASGKPNLWIDDTGWTLFRWMGDGAPAGKPLVNSARIHNASIVLADIHRVGRAFVPSGSRPNWPIFTLPDVDPRIWLTRAKHLAGELGVDGSELAEFAKKSANELNSVDFTQLPEYLCHGDYRMRNLQFTGDEVLESSISTLRFGREEFLIWAAH
;
A
#
# COMPACT_ATOMS: atom_id res chain seq x y z
N MET A 1 11.73 -9.46 -17.76
CA MET A 1 10.90 -9.26 -16.55
C MET A 1 11.71 -9.71 -15.34
N SER A 2 11.61 -9.04 -14.20
CA SER A 2 12.38 -9.44 -13.01
C SER A 2 11.61 -10.47 -12.20
N LEU A 3 12.12 -11.70 -12.11
CA LEU A 3 11.53 -12.80 -11.34
C LEU A 3 11.73 -12.66 -9.81
N THR A 4 12.29 -11.53 -9.36
CA THR A 4 12.62 -11.23 -7.95
C THR A 4 11.48 -10.58 -7.17
N HIS A 5 10.25 -10.55 -7.72
CA HIS A 5 9.06 -10.30 -6.91
C HIS A 5 8.80 -11.56 -6.08
N PHE A 6 9.25 -11.55 -4.81
CA PHE A 6 8.85 -12.55 -3.84
C PHE A 6 7.32 -12.70 -3.87
N PRO A 7 6.77 -13.89 -4.12
CA PRO A 7 5.37 -14.13 -3.87
C PRO A 7 5.11 -13.98 -2.38
N ASP A 8 3.98 -13.35 -2.02
CA ASP A 8 3.48 -13.43 -0.66
C ASP A 8 3.03 -14.88 -0.42
N PRO A 9 3.73 -15.68 0.41
CA PRO A 9 3.65 -17.14 0.37
C PRO A 9 2.30 -17.70 0.84
N ASP A 10 1.40 -16.85 1.30
CA ASP A 10 0.05 -17.21 1.72
C ASP A 10 -0.92 -17.45 0.54
N MET A 11 -0.59 -17.08 -0.71
CA MET A 11 -1.34 -17.56 -1.91
C MET A 11 -0.55 -17.57 -3.22
N PRO A 12 -0.43 -18.73 -3.93
CA PRO A 12 -0.26 -18.76 -5.38
C PRO A 12 -1.59 -18.34 -6.05
N ASP A 13 -1.72 -17.06 -6.33
CA ASP A 13 -3.02 -16.42 -6.55
C ASP A 13 -3.45 -16.39 -8.02
N TYR A 14 -4.27 -17.37 -8.41
CA TYR A 14 -4.92 -17.42 -9.73
C TYR A 14 -5.84 -16.21 -10.02
N ARG A 15 -6.07 -15.32 -9.05
CA ARG A 15 -6.86 -14.08 -9.22
C ARG A 15 -6.01 -12.87 -9.57
N ASP A 16 -4.67 -12.95 -9.47
CA ASP A 16 -3.75 -11.83 -9.70
C ASP A 16 -4.07 -11.11 -11.00
N ILE A 17 -4.60 -9.87 -10.89
CA ILE A 17 -5.13 -9.13 -12.04
C ILE A 17 -4.06 -8.87 -13.10
N ARG A 18 -2.78 -8.92 -12.72
CA ARG A 18 -1.62 -8.67 -13.60
C ARG A 18 -1.38 -9.82 -14.58
N LEU A 19 -2.00 -10.97 -14.36
CA LEU A 19 -1.89 -12.19 -15.19
C LEU A 19 -3.08 -12.37 -16.14
N ARG A 20 -4.09 -11.49 -16.08
CA ARG A 20 -5.28 -11.54 -16.95
C ARG A 20 -5.02 -10.81 -18.27
N ASP A 21 -5.69 -11.22 -19.35
CA ASP A 21 -5.56 -10.53 -20.65
C ASP A 21 -6.04 -9.06 -20.59
N ASP A 22 -7.00 -8.76 -19.71
CA ASP A 22 -7.53 -7.42 -19.47
C ASP A 22 -6.69 -6.58 -18.48
N ALA A 23 -5.58 -7.13 -17.94
CA ALA A 23 -4.73 -6.49 -16.91
C ALA A 23 -4.40 -5.03 -17.23
N ARG A 24 -4.10 -4.77 -18.52
CA ARG A 24 -3.57 -3.52 -19.07
C ARG A 24 -4.61 -2.74 -19.89
N THR A 25 -5.90 -2.93 -19.60
CA THR A 25 -7.00 -2.16 -20.20
C THR A 25 -7.87 -1.50 -19.13
N VAL A 26 -8.41 -0.33 -19.46
CA VAL A 26 -9.41 0.40 -18.66
C VAL A 26 -10.78 0.22 -19.34
N PRO A 27 -11.78 -0.40 -18.69
CA PRO A 27 -13.11 -0.57 -19.27
C PRO A 27 -13.79 0.78 -19.57
N PRO A 28 -14.59 0.90 -20.66
CA PRO A 28 -15.32 2.14 -20.99
C PRO A 28 -16.25 2.63 -19.87
N SER A 29 -16.76 1.73 -19.03
CA SER A 29 -17.55 2.04 -17.84
C SER A 29 -16.77 2.77 -16.74
N ILE A 30 -15.44 2.57 -16.64
CA ILE A 30 -14.58 3.38 -15.76
C ILE A 30 -14.42 4.78 -16.34
N VAL A 31 -14.17 4.88 -17.64
CA VAL A 31 -14.03 6.17 -18.37
C VAL A 31 -15.29 7.01 -18.20
N GLN A 32 -16.47 6.42 -18.43
CA GLN A 32 -17.76 7.07 -18.29
C GLN A 32 -18.05 7.53 -16.85
N ALA A 33 -17.80 6.67 -15.85
CA ALA A 33 -18.12 6.98 -14.46
C ALA A 33 -17.27 8.12 -13.86
N TYR A 34 -16.03 8.26 -14.32
CA TYR A 34 -15.14 9.36 -13.98
C TYR A 34 -15.19 10.54 -14.98
N GLN A 35 -16.08 10.49 -15.98
CA GLN A 35 -16.29 11.53 -17.00
C GLN A 35 -15.05 11.85 -17.87
N LEU A 36 -14.22 10.84 -18.12
CA LEU A 36 -12.93 10.92 -18.83
C LEU A 36 -13.06 10.70 -20.35
N ASP A 37 -14.21 11.03 -20.94
CA ASP A 37 -14.49 10.79 -22.36
C ASP A 37 -13.48 11.51 -23.26
N GLY A 38 -12.84 10.75 -24.16
CA GLY A 38 -11.78 11.26 -25.05
C GLY A 38 -10.38 11.31 -24.45
N ALA A 39 -10.17 10.86 -23.20
CA ALA A 39 -8.85 10.85 -22.56
C ALA A 39 -7.82 9.93 -23.26
N ASN A 40 -6.55 10.32 -23.21
CA ASN A 40 -5.43 9.42 -23.50
C ASN A 40 -5.17 8.52 -22.28
N ILE A 41 -5.01 7.21 -22.49
CA ILE A 41 -4.88 6.21 -21.42
C ILE A 41 -3.64 5.37 -21.66
N THR A 42 -2.65 5.47 -20.76
CA THR A 42 -1.37 4.76 -20.86
C THR A 42 -1.11 3.91 -19.62
N ALA A 43 -0.95 2.59 -19.79
CA ALA A 43 -0.59 1.67 -18.70
C ALA A 43 0.85 1.92 -18.20
N LEU A 44 1.07 1.90 -16.89
CA LEU A 44 2.34 2.29 -16.26
C LEU A 44 3.15 1.10 -15.73
N GLU A 45 4.44 1.04 -16.08
CA GLU A 45 5.41 0.05 -15.58
C GLU A 45 5.94 0.40 -14.18
N THR A 46 5.04 0.56 -13.21
CA THR A 46 5.37 1.02 -11.84
C THR A 46 6.08 -0.02 -10.98
N GLY A 47 6.04 -1.31 -11.35
CA GLY A 47 6.44 -2.40 -10.46
C GLY A 47 5.57 -2.52 -9.20
N SER A 48 4.40 -1.89 -9.18
CA SER A 48 3.40 -1.96 -8.11
C SER A 48 2.78 -3.36 -8.00
N TYR A 49 2.13 -3.62 -6.88
CA TYR A 49 1.27 -4.79 -6.73
C TYR A 49 -0.08 -4.61 -7.45
N ASN A 50 -0.55 -3.37 -7.57
CA ASN A 50 -1.73 -2.98 -8.35
C ASN A 50 -1.32 -2.61 -9.80
N VAL A 51 -2.27 -2.56 -10.74
CA VAL A 51 -2.01 -1.97 -12.06
C VAL A 51 -2.41 -0.49 -12.03
N HIS A 52 -1.59 0.35 -12.65
CA HIS A 52 -1.74 1.80 -12.67
C HIS A 52 -1.77 2.30 -14.13
N PHE A 53 -2.53 3.36 -14.37
CA PHE A 53 -2.70 3.96 -15.70
C PHE A 53 -2.63 5.48 -15.57
N LYS A 54 -1.73 6.11 -16.32
CA LYS A 54 -1.78 7.56 -16.51
C LYS A 54 -2.94 7.87 -17.44
N ILE A 55 -3.85 8.71 -16.98
CA ILE A 55 -4.91 9.31 -17.79
C ILE A 55 -4.52 10.76 -18.05
N GLU A 56 -4.60 11.20 -19.29
CA GLU A 56 -4.42 12.60 -19.68
C GLU A 56 -5.73 13.06 -20.36
N HIS A 57 -6.41 14.03 -19.73
CA HIS A 57 -7.75 14.48 -20.10
C HIS A 57 -7.84 15.99 -19.89
N GLU A 58 -8.21 16.72 -20.96
CA GLU A 58 -8.07 18.18 -21.03
C GLU A 58 -6.64 18.62 -20.63
N ASP A 59 -6.50 19.70 -19.85
CA ASP A 59 -5.22 20.17 -19.30
C ASP A 59 -4.82 19.45 -17.99
N GLN A 60 -5.41 18.28 -17.69
CA GLN A 60 -5.19 17.56 -16.43
C GLN A 60 -4.70 16.12 -16.63
N ALA A 61 -4.00 15.60 -15.61
CA ALA A 61 -3.53 14.23 -15.55
C ALA A 61 -3.97 13.54 -14.26
N TYR A 62 -4.14 12.22 -14.33
CA TYR A 62 -4.60 11.38 -13.23
C TYR A 62 -3.89 10.01 -13.22
N ASP A 63 -3.90 9.32 -12.08
CA ASP A 63 -3.55 7.90 -11.95
C ASP A 63 -4.83 7.08 -11.67
N VAL A 64 -5.20 6.20 -12.58
CA VAL A 64 -6.23 5.17 -12.33
C VAL A 64 -5.56 3.91 -11.82
N ARG A 65 -5.85 3.54 -10.58
CA ARG A 65 -5.43 2.28 -9.97
C ARG A 65 -6.50 1.21 -10.17
N LYS A 66 -6.17 0.16 -10.93
CA LYS A 66 -6.88 -1.13 -10.93
C LYS A 66 -6.30 -1.99 -9.80
N SER A 67 -7.10 -2.25 -8.78
CA SER A 67 -6.61 -2.81 -7.52
C SER A 67 -6.56 -4.34 -7.56
N ASN A 68 -5.41 -4.93 -7.20
CA ASN A 68 -5.16 -6.36 -7.35
C ASN A 68 -5.74 -7.21 -6.22
N ARG A 69 -5.63 -6.73 -4.96
CA ARG A 69 -6.26 -7.35 -3.79
C ARG A 69 -6.97 -6.34 -2.89
N PRO A 70 -8.17 -5.89 -3.26
CA PRO A 70 -9.22 -5.66 -2.30
C PRO A 70 -10.25 -6.79 -2.47
N ASN A 71 -10.20 -7.82 -1.61
CA ASN A 71 -11.19 -8.89 -1.63
C ASN A 71 -12.58 -8.46 -1.10
N ASN A 72 -12.81 -7.14 -0.95
CA ASN A 72 -14.00 -6.52 -0.38
C ASN A 72 -13.98 -4.99 -0.58
N ALA A 73 -15.16 -4.36 -0.72
CA ALA A 73 -15.36 -2.90 -0.78
C ALA A 73 -14.71 -2.13 0.39
N GLY A 74 -14.91 -2.62 1.62
CA GLY A 74 -14.44 -1.96 2.84
C GLY A 74 -12.93 -1.70 2.88
N ASN A 75 -12.14 -2.50 2.17
CA ASN A 75 -10.68 -2.34 2.13
C ASN A 75 -10.22 -1.09 1.36
N LEU A 76 -11.00 -0.63 0.37
CA LEU A 76 -10.77 0.62 -0.38
C LEU A 76 -11.53 1.81 0.22
N GLU A 77 -12.71 1.57 0.81
CA GLU A 77 -13.48 2.59 1.52
C GLU A 77 -12.70 3.09 2.74
N TYR A 78 -12.11 2.19 3.53
CA TYR A 78 -11.19 2.53 4.63
C TYR A 78 -9.98 3.33 4.14
N GLU A 79 -9.36 2.96 3.03
CA GLU A 79 -8.21 3.69 2.46
C GLU A 79 -8.60 5.14 2.11
N ALA A 80 -9.78 5.31 1.50
CA ALA A 80 -10.34 6.63 1.21
C ALA A 80 -10.66 7.45 2.46
N GLU A 81 -11.20 6.83 3.53
CA GLU A 81 -11.40 7.51 4.82
C GLU A 81 -10.10 8.04 5.41
N VAL A 82 -9.00 7.27 5.33
CA VAL A 82 -7.70 7.70 5.85
C VAL A 82 -7.10 8.84 5.03
N LEU A 83 -7.14 8.76 3.70
CA LEU A 83 -6.64 9.82 2.82
C LEU A 83 -7.40 11.14 3.07
N ASN A 84 -8.73 11.04 3.18
CA ASN A 84 -9.64 12.14 3.52
C ASN A 84 -9.36 12.72 4.91
N HIS A 85 -9.04 11.89 5.91
CA HIS A 85 -8.63 12.34 7.24
C HIS A 85 -7.28 13.06 7.22
N LEU A 86 -6.27 12.48 6.56
CA LEU A 86 -4.93 13.06 6.45
C LEU A 86 -4.98 14.45 5.78
N GLU A 87 -5.66 14.57 4.64
CA GLU A 87 -5.83 15.87 3.96
C GLU A 87 -6.56 16.89 4.85
N LYS A 88 -7.70 16.52 5.44
CA LYS A 88 -8.50 17.42 6.30
C LYS A 88 -7.76 17.90 7.55
N ASN A 89 -6.84 17.09 8.08
CA ASN A 89 -6.05 17.43 9.27
C ASN A 89 -4.64 17.97 8.92
N GLY A 90 -4.44 18.41 7.67
CA GLY A 90 -3.31 19.24 7.25
C GLY A 90 -2.11 18.48 6.66
N PHE A 91 -2.18 17.17 6.49
CA PHE A 91 -1.13 16.42 5.80
C PHE A 91 -1.29 16.56 4.28
N ALA A 92 -0.60 17.55 3.71
CA ALA A 92 -0.74 17.92 2.30
C ALA A 92 -0.22 16.87 1.29
N LEU A 93 0.64 15.94 1.74
CA LEU A 93 1.38 14.99 0.89
C LEU A 93 0.63 13.67 0.64
N ALA A 94 -0.68 13.64 0.92
CA ALA A 94 -1.54 12.47 0.69
C ALA A 94 -2.10 12.44 -0.75
N PRO A 95 -2.11 11.26 -1.41
CA PRO A 95 -2.73 11.07 -2.72
C PRO A 95 -4.21 11.45 -2.72
N LYS A 96 -4.58 12.37 -3.60
CA LYS A 96 -5.93 12.95 -3.60
C LYS A 96 -6.83 12.14 -4.51
N ILE A 97 -7.76 11.40 -3.90
CA ILE A 97 -8.81 10.69 -4.65
C ILE A 97 -9.70 11.71 -5.36
N VAL A 98 -9.98 11.45 -6.64
CA VAL A 98 -11.03 12.11 -7.40
C VAL A 98 -12.24 11.16 -7.40
N PRO A 99 -13.41 11.57 -6.87
CA PRO A 99 -14.57 10.70 -6.82
C PRO A 99 -15.17 10.48 -8.22
N GLU A 100 -15.92 9.40 -8.39
CA GLU A 100 -16.77 9.20 -9.58
C GLU A 100 -18.02 10.10 -9.53
N ALA A 101 -18.79 10.16 -10.62
CA ALA A 101 -19.89 11.11 -10.80
C ALA A 101 -21.01 11.06 -9.74
N SER A 102 -21.22 9.94 -9.03
CA SER A 102 -22.16 9.85 -7.89
C SER A 102 -21.55 10.26 -6.53
N GLY A 103 -20.28 10.65 -6.51
CA GLY A 103 -19.55 11.16 -5.34
C GLY A 103 -18.75 10.11 -4.55
N LYS A 104 -18.67 8.85 -5.01
CA LYS A 104 -17.95 7.78 -4.31
C LYS A 104 -16.45 7.84 -4.59
N PRO A 105 -15.59 7.50 -3.61
CA PRO A 105 -14.13 7.50 -3.80
C PRO A 105 -13.61 6.32 -4.62
N ASN A 106 -14.40 5.25 -4.80
CA ASN A 106 -14.01 4.03 -5.50
C ASN A 106 -15.17 3.49 -6.32
N LEU A 107 -14.85 2.81 -7.42
CA LEU A 107 -15.79 2.12 -8.30
C LEU A 107 -15.49 0.62 -8.35
N TRP A 108 -16.52 -0.20 -8.49
CA TRP A 108 -16.42 -1.66 -8.50
C TRP A 108 -17.07 -2.25 -9.75
N ILE A 109 -16.30 -3.04 -10.49
CA ILE A 109 -16.75 -3.75 -11.69
C ILE A 109 -16.12 -5.14 -11.67
N ASP A 110 -16.92 -6.20 -11.81
CA ASP A 110 -16.51 -7.60 -11.87
C ASP A 110 -15.46 -7.98 -10.79
N ASP A 111 -15.87 -7.78 -9.53
CA ASP A 111 -15.08 -7.93 -8.28
C ASP A 111 -13.73 -7.19 -8.26
N THR A 112 -13.51 -6.25 -9.17
CA THR A 112 -12.30 -5.45 -9.29
C THR A 112 -12.57 -4.01 -8.84
N GLY A 113 -11.81 -3.55 -7.84
CA GLY A 113 -11.92 -2.21 -7.28
C GLY A 113 -11.00 -1.20 -8.00
N TRP A 114 -11.57 -0.05 -8.37
CA TRP A 114 -10.90 1.02 -9.12
C TRP A 114 -10.91 2.32 -8.31
N THR A 115 -9.77 3.01 -8.28
CA THR A 115 -9.61 4.32 -7.64
C THR A 115 -8.96 5.29 -8.62
N LEU A 116 -9.52 6.49 -8.78
CA LEU A 116 -8.90 7.60 -9.51
C LEU A 116 -8.19 8.53 -8.52
N PHE A 117 -6.92 8.83 -8.77
CA PHE A 117 -6.14 9.81 -8.02
C PHE A 117 -5.70 10.96 -8.94
N ARG A 118 -5.52 12.16 -8.40
CA ARG A 118 -4.80 13.24 -9.11
C ARG A 118 -3.37 12.80 -9.45
N TRP A 119 -2.81 13.26 -10.57
CA TRP A 119 -1.42 12.95 -10.92
C TRP A 119 -0.45 13.60 -9.95
N MET A 120 0.38 12.77 -9.32
CA MET A 120 1.39 13.16 -8.32
C MET A 120 2.76 13.50 -8.95
N GLY A 121 2.81 13.57 -10.30
CA GLY A 121 4.05 13.65 -11.08
C GLY A 121 4.56 12.28 -11.54
N ASP A 122 5.38 12.26 -12.60
CA ASP A 122 5.88 11.06 -13.26
C ASP A 122 6.99 10.30 -12.48
N GLY A 123 7.29 10.73 -11.24
CA GLY A 123 8.21 10.05 -10.34
C GLY A 123 9.69 10.26 -10.65
N ALA A 124 10.53 9.48 -9.96
CA ALA A 124 11.93 9.33 -10.35
C ALA A 124 12.02 8.42 -11.60
N PRO A 125 12.84 8.75 -12.61
CA PRO A 125 13.01 7.90 -13.80
C PRO A 125 13.38 6.46 -13.46
N ALA A 126 12.94 5.52 -14.31
CA ALA A 126 13.11 4.08 -14.11
C ALA A 126 14.58 3.67 -13.85
N GLY A 127 14.89 3.49 -12.57
CA GLY A 127 16.22 3.31 -12.03
C GLY A 127 16.12 3.19 -10.50
N LYS A 128 17.23 2.83 -9.83
CA LYS A 128 17.22 2.77 -8.36
C LYS A 128 16.92 4.17 -7.80
N PRO A 129 15.90 4.35 -6.95
CA PRO A 129 15.68 5.65 -6.31
C PRO A 129 16.95 6.03 -5.56
N LEU A 130 17.43 7.28 -5.74
CA LEU A 130 18.61 7.75 -5.02
C LEU A 130 18.30 7.69 -3.53
N VAL A 131 18.97 6.79 -2.79
CA VAL A 131 18.89 6.69 -1.34
C VAL A 131 20.12 7.36 -0.77
N ASN A 132 19.92 8.46 -0.06
CA ASN A 132 20.95 9.21 0.65
C ASN A 132 20.42 9.59 2.05
N SER A 133 21.30 10.06 2.94
CA SER A 133 20.93 10.38 4.32
C SER A 133 19.88 11.49 4.43
N ALA A 134 19.89 12.48 3.53
CA ALA A 134 18.93 13.59 3.52
C ALA A 134 17.51 13.10 3.18
N ARG A 135 17.37 12.26 2.15
CA ARG A 135 16.07 11.67 1.77
C ARG A 135 15.55 10.69 2.82
N ILE A 136 16.42 9.92 3.49
CA ILE A 136 16.02 9.06 4.62
C ILE A 136 15.50 9.92 5.77
N HIS A 137 16.21 11.00 6.12
CA HIS A 137 15.79 11.96 7.15
C HIS A 137 14.44 12.62 6.81
N ASN A 138 14.29 13.13 5.59
CA ASN A 138 13.07 13.80 5.15
C ASN A 138 11.88 12.83 5.05
N ALA A 139 12.09 11.60 4.58
CA ALA A 139 11.10 10.53 4.63
C ALA A 139 10.70 10.17 6.07
N SER A 140 11.64 10.22 7.03
CA SER A 140 11.36 9.95 8.45
C SER A 140 10.51 11.05 9.08
N ILE A 141 10.73 12.32 8.71
CA ILE A 141 9.87 13.45 9.11
C ILE A 141 8.45 13.26 8.56
N VAL A 142 8.30 12.90 7.28
CA VAL A 142 6.98 12.65 6.67
C VAL A 142 6.25 11.48 7.34
N LEU A 143 6.94 10.40 7.70
CA LEU A 143 6.35 9.28 8.44
C LEU A 143 5.88 9.70 9.83
N ALA A 144 6.70 10.48 10.55
CA ALA A 144 6.31 11.04 11.85
C ALA A 144 5.09 11.96 11.75
N ASP A 145 4.94 12.71 10.65
CA ASP A 145 3.78 13.56 10.42
C ASP A 145 2.51 12.76 10.09
N ILE A 146 2.62 11.69 9.29
CA ILE A 146 1.52 10.72 9.08
C ILE A 146 1.03 10.17 10.43
N HIS A 147 1.94 9.75 11.31
CA HIS A 147 1.59 9.24 12.65
C HIS A 147 0.98 10.34 13.54
N ARG A 148 1.50 11.57 13.49
CA ARG A 148 0.99 12.73 14.26
C ARG A 148 -0.44 13.10 13.85
N VAL A 149 -0.70 13.23 12.55
CA VAL A 149 -2.00 13.62 11.98
C VAL A 149 -3.01 12.48 12.09
N GLY A 150 -2.55 11.25 11.86
CA GLY A 150 -3.35 10.04 11.94
C GLY A 150 -3.74 9.58 13.35
N ARG A 151 -3.08 10.08 14.41
CA ARG A 151 -3.39 9.77 15.81
C ARG A 151 -4.87 9.94 16.19
N ALA A 152 -5.57 10.87 15.55
CA ALA A 152 -6.98 11.16 15.81
C ALA A 152 -7.96 10.50 14.82
N PHE A 153 -7.48 9.59 13.96
CA PHE A 153 -8.33 8.91 12.99
C PHE A 153 -9.18 7.82 13.66
N VAL A 154 -10.48 7.84 13.39
CA VAL A 154 -11.41 6.77 13.78
C VAL A 154 -12.17 6.33 12.53
N PRO A 155 -11.97 5.09 12.03
CA PRO A 155 -12.65 4.61 10.83
C PRO A 155 -14.12 4.27 11.11
N SER A 156 -14.98 4.48 10.12
CA SER A 156 -16.37 4.03 10.20
C SER A 156 -16.46 2.50 10.12
N GLY A 157 -15.71 1.90 9.19
CA GLY A 157 -15.65 0.45 8.95
C GLY A 157 -14.42 -0.27 9.52
N SER A 158 -14.35 -1.58 9.30
CA SER A 158 -13.12 -2.37 9.47
C SER A 158 -12.52 -2.72 8.10
N ARG A 159 -11.36 -3.39 8.06
CA ARG A 159 -10.75 -3.90 6.82
C ARG A 159 -10.98 -5.42 6.70
N PRO A 160 -12.15 -5.89 6.20
CA PRO A 160 -12.50 -7.30 6.21
C PRO A 160 -11.56 -8.14 5.37
N ASN A 161 -11.16 -9.29 5.91
CA ASN A 161 -10.18 -10.22 5.34
C ASN A 161 -8.78 -9.62 5.09
N TRP A 162 -8.49 -8.44 5.63
CA TRP A 162 -7.11 -7.97 5.74
C TRP A 162 -6.47 -8.62 6.96
N PRO A 163 -5.20 -9.07 6.90
CA PRO A 163 -4.50 -9.50 8.11
C PRO A 163 -4.42 -8.32 9.08
N ILE A 164 -5.06 -8.53 10.23
CA ILE A 164 -4.88 -7.79 11.47
C ILE A 164 -3.87 -8.59 12.31
N PHE A 165 -2.92 -7.90 12.93
CA PHE A 165 -1.55 -8.38 13.09
C PHE A 165 -0.91 -8.23 14.53
N THR A 166 -1.29 -7.31 15.48
CA THR A 166 -0.44 -7.00 16.71
C THR A 166 -0.45 -8.14 17.70
N LEU A 167 -1.46 -9.03 17.66
CA LEU A 167 -1.40 -10.20 18.49
C LEU A 167 -0.13 -10.99 18.11
N PRO A 168 0.82 -11.21 19.03
CA PRO A 168 1.93 -12.13 18.79
C PRO A 168 1.46 -13.58 18.62
N ASP A 169 0.13 -13.83 18.71
CA ASP A 169 -0.62 -14.95 18.12
C ASP A 169 -0.35 -15.21 16.63
N VAL A 170 0.44 -14.37 15.92
CA VAL A 170 1.15 -14.81 14.70
C VAL A 170 2.22 -15.85 15.05
N ASP A 171 1.71 -17.03 15.40
CA ASP A 171 2.38 -18.26 15.81
C ASP A 171 3.81 -18.38 15.25
N PRO A 172 4.84 -18.55 16.11
CA PRO A 172 6.23 -18.73 15.68
C PRO A 172 6.39 -19.84 14.62
N ARG A 173 5.48 -20.83 14.58
CA ARG A 173 5.44 -21.88 13.57
C ARG A 173 5.11 -21.36 12.17
N ILE A 174 4.34 -20.28 12.02
CA ILE A 174 4.07 -19.61 10.73
C ILE A 174 5.35 -18.96 10.19
N TRP A 175 6.01 -18.12 11.00
CA TRP A 175 7.28 -17.49 10.64
C TRP A 175 8.36 -18.53 10.31
N LEU A 176 8.47 -19.57 11.13
CA LEU A 176 9.33 -20.74 10.92
C LEU A 176 9.01 -21.49 9.61
N THR A 177 7.73 -21.57 9.22
CA THR A 177 7.30 -22.25 7.99
C THR A 177 7.67 -21.41 6.76
N ARG A 178 7.44 -20.09 6.79
CA ARG A 178 7.89 -19.16 5.75
C ARG A 178 9.42 -19.17 5.60
N ALA A 179 10.16 -19.15 6.70
CA ALA A 179 11.62 -19.26 6.71
C ALA A 179 12.14 -20.58 6.09
N LYS A 180 11.52 -21.71 6.42
CA LYS A 180 11.84 -23.02 5.82
C LYS A 180 11.48 -23.11 4.33
N HIS A 181 10.34 -22.54 3.93
CA HIS A 181 9.91 -22.52 2.54
C HIS A 181 10.91 -21.73 1.69
N LEU A 182 11.26 -20.52 2.12
CA LEU A 182 12.25 -19.68 1.46
C LEU A 182 13.64 -20.35 1.36
N ALA A 183 14.09 -21.01 2.43
CA ALA A 183 15.35 -21.76 2.40
C ALA A 183 15.31 -22.90 1.35
N GLY A 184 14.17 -23.59 1.23
CA GLY A 184 13.92 -24.59 0.21
C GLY A 184 13.92 -24.03 -1.22
N GLU A 185 13.28 -22.89 -1.46
CA GLU A 185 13.29 -22.21 -2.77
C GLU A 185 14.70 -21.73 -3.16
N LEU A 186 15.49 -21.25 -2.20
CA LEU A 186 16.87 -20.82 -2.40
C LEU A 186 17.89 -21.97 -2.46
N GLY A 187 17.49 -23.20 -2.13
CA GLY A 187 18.38 -24.37 -2.08
C GLY A 187 19.43 -24.32 -0.97
N VAL A 188 19.17 -23.60 0.12
CA VAL A 188 20.09 -23.41 1.26
C VAL A 188 19.59 -24.09 2.53
N ASP A 189 20.46 -24.26 3.53
CA ASP A 189 20.00 -24.64 4.87
C ASP A 189 19.22 -23.48 5.50
N GLY A 190 18.03 -23.78 6.02
CA GLY A 190 17.15 -22.86 6.71
C GLY A 190 17.33 -22.83 8.23
N SER A 191 18.31 -23.55 8.78
CA SER A 191 18.53 -23.68 10.23
C SER A 191 18.68 -22.34 10.95
N GLU A 192 19.53 -21.44 10.46
CA GLU A 192 19.72 -20.10 11.03
C GLU A 192 18.45 -19.24 10.89
N LEU A 193 17.83 -19.21 9.71
CA LEU A 193 16.58 -18.48 9.47
C LEU A 193 15.45 -18.97 10.41
N ALA A 194 15.40 -20.27 10.65
CA ALA A 194 14.49 -20.93 11.58
C ALA A 194 14.81 -20.63 13.06
N GLU A 195 16.04 -20.28 13.40
CA GLU A 195 16.42 -19.83 14.74
C GLU A 195 16.09 -18.35 14.96
N PHE A 196 16.45 -17.48 14.01
CA PHE A 196 16.10 -16.05 14.05
C PHE A 196 14.58 -15.83 14.08
N ALA A 197 13.81 -16.56 13.28
CA ALA A 197 12.34 -16.48 13.31
C ALA A 197 11.76 -16.81 14.70
N LYS A 198 12.34 -17.77 15.43
CA LYS A 198 11.93 -18.10 16.81
C LYS A 198 12.35 -17.02 17.80
N LYS A 199 13.57 -16.48 17.66
CA LYS A 199 14.07 -15.39 18.53
C LYS A 199 13.17 -14.16 18.43
N SER A 200 12.93 -13.66 17.22
CA SER A 200 12.07 -12.49 17.02
C SER A 200 10.62 -12.72 17.45
N ALA A 201 10.05 -13.92 17.23
CA ALA A 201 8.70 -14.21 17.71
C ALA A 201 8.62 -14.30 19.25
N ASN A 202 9.64 -14.85 19.92
CA ASN A 202 9.73 -14.85 21.39
C ASN A 202 9.92 -13.43 21.96
N GLU A 203 10.70 -12.58 21.29
CA GLU A 203 10.91 -11.18 21.64
C GLU A 203 9.60 -10.38 21.51
N LEU A 204 8.87 -10.53 20.40
CA LEU A 204 7.56 -9.92 20.21
C LEU A 204 6.53 -10.40 21.24
N ASN A 205 6.53 -11.69 21.59
CA ASN A 205 5.67 -12.26 22.65
C ASN A 205 6.07 -11.79 24.08
N SER A 206 7.14 -11.02 24.24
CA SER A 206 7.49 -10.38 25.52
C SER A 206 6.99 -8.93 25.65
N VAL A 207 6.42 -8.36 24.59
CA VAL A 207 5.87 -7.01 24.56
C VAL A 207 4.37 -7.05 24.87
N ASP A 208 3.92 -6.24 25.84
CA ASP A 208 2.50 -6.09 26.13
C ASP A 208 1.84 -5.14 25.11
N PHE A 209 1.26 -5.76 24.07
CA PHE A 209 0.43 -5.11 23.04
C PHE A 209 -0.59 -4.10 23.63
N THR A 210 -1.18 -4.42 24.77
CA THR A 210 -2.31 -3.66 25.35
C THR A 210 -1.92 -2.33 25.99
N GLN A 211 -0.62 -2.13 26.29
CA GLN A 211 -0.11 -0.92 26.94
C GLN A 211 0.44 0.11 25.94
N LEU A 212 0.52 -0.24 24.65
CA LEU A 212 1.04 0.64 23.61
C LEU A 212 -0.11 1.35 22.85
N PRO A 213 0.04 2.65 22.54
CA PRO A 213 -1.06 3.44 21.99
C PRO A 213 -1.29 3.17 20.49
N GLU A 214 -2.54 2.85 20.13
CA GLU A 214 -2.94 2.62 18.74
C GLU A 214 -2.91 3.91 17.90
N TYR A 215 -2.27 3.86 16.73
CA TYR A 215 -2.13 4.98 15.77
C TYR A 215 -2.30 4.53 14.32
N LEU A 216 -2.48 5.49 13.43
CA LEU A 216 -2.35 5.31 11.98
C LEU A 216 -0.88 4.99 11.61
N CYS A 217 -0.59 3.83 11.01
CA CYS A 217 0.70 3.56 10.36
C CYS A 217 0.55 3.24 8.86
N HIS A 218 1.60 3.39 8.05
CA HIS A 218 1.51 3.04 6.62
C HIS A 218 1.61 1.51 6.40
N GLY A 219 2.49 0.82 7.11
CA GLY A 219 2.65 -0.64 6.98
C GLY A 219 3.34 -1.12 5.69
N ASP A 220 3.67 -0.22 4.76
CA ASP A 220 4.57 -0.44 3.62
C ASP A 220 5.36 0.84 3.29
N TYR A 221 5.87 1.54 4.31
CA TYR A 221 6.61 2.79 4.13
C TYR A 221 8.05 2.53 3.64
N ARG A 222 8.36 2.91 2.40
CA ARG A 222 9.64 2.61 1.75
C ARG A 222 9.97 3.62 0.67
N MET A 223 11.26 3.79 0.37
CA MET A 223 11.78 4.79 -0.59
C MET A 223 11.19 4.72 -2.01
N ARG A 224 10.65 3.57 -2.44
CA ARG A 224 9.98 3.41 -3.75
C ARG A 224 8.48 3.77 -3.75
N ASN A 225 7.92 4.06 -2.58
CA ASN A 225 6.54 4.55 -2.39
C ASN A 225 6.53 6.07 -2.09
N LEU A 226 7.58 6.81 -2.48
CA LEU A 226 7.76 8.24 -2.20
C LEU A 226 8.22 8.99 -3.46
N GLN A 227 7.59 10.12 -3.77
CA GLN A 227 8.00 11.05 -4.83
C GLN A 227 9.01 12.06 -4.23
N PHE A 228 10.08 12.40 -4.96
CA PHE A 228 11.11 13.33 -4.49
C PHE A 228 11.50 14.38 -5.54
N THR A 229 11.60 15.64 -5.12
CA THR A 229 12.27 16.73 -5.86
C THR A 229 13.52 17.13 -5.10
N GLY A 230 14.70 17.04 -5.75
CA GLY A 230 15.97 17.13 -5.02
C GLY A 230 16.04 16.04 -3.97
N ASP A 231 16.09 16.40 -2.69
CA ASP A 231 15.97 15.48 -1.55
C ASP A 231 14.70 15.68 -0.70
N GLU A 232 13.80 16.58 -1.11
CA GLU A 232 12.51 16.81 -0.46
C GLU A 232 11.46 15.83 -0.96
N VAL A 233 10.58 15.35 -0.07
CA VAL A 233 9.43 14.51 -0.43
C VAL A 233 8.33 15.42 -0.99
N LEU A 234 7.93 15.20 -2.25
CA LEU A 234 6.78 15.90 -2.83
C LEU A 234 5.46 15.30 -2.33
N GLU A 235 5.29 13.99 -2.50
CA GLU A 235 4.08 13.25 -2.18
C GLU A 235 4.43 11.83 -1.75
N SER A 236 3.61 11.24 -0.87
CA SER A 236 3.77 9.85 -0.41
C SER A 236 2.76 8.97 -1.11
N SER A 237 3.15 7.93 -1.85
CA SER A 237 2.18 6.99 -2.44
C SER A 237 1.64 6.04 -1.37
N ILE A 238 0.56 6.50 -0.73
CA ILE A 238 -0.17 5.87 0.37
C ILE A 238 -0.99 4.65 -0.09
N SER A 239 -0.80 4.18 -1.33
CA SER A 239 -1.55 3.11 -2.02
C SER A 239 -1.43 1.69 -1.42
N THR A 240 -0.84 1.53 -0.24
CA THR A 240 -0.70 0.26 0.49
C THR A 240 -0.70 0.48 2.02
N LEU A 241 -1.66 1.28 2.52
CA LEU A 241 -1.91 1.43 3.96
C LEU A 241 -2.28 0.10 4.65
N ARG A 242 -1.93 -0.03 5.94
CA ARG A 242 -2.33 -1.13 6.84
C ARG A 242 -2.68 -0.61 8.23
N PHE A 243 -3.78 -1.11 8.79
CA PHE A 243 -4.22 -0.74 10.14
C PHE A 243 -4.68 -1.95 10.91
N GLY A 244 -4.31 -1.97 12.18
CA GLY A 244 -5.05 -2.68 13.19
C GLY A 244 -6.40 -2.01 13.45
N ARG A 245 -7.45 -2.84 13.51
CA ARG A 245 -8.63 -2.58 14.33
C ARG A 245 -8.88 -3.90 15.01
N GLU A 246 -8.45 -3.99 16.26
CA GLU A 246 -7.75 -5.17 16.75
C GLU A 246 -6.49 -5.43 15.87
N GLU A 247 -5.48 -4.52 15.99
CA GLU A 247 -4.04 -4.88 15.96
C GLU A 247 -3.32 -5.06 14.54
N PHE A 248 -2.07 -4.74 14.06
CA PHE A 248 -0.69 -4.24 14.45
C PHE A 248 -0.35 -2.91 13.79
N LEU A 249 0.73 -2.34 14.31
CA LEU A 249 1.42 -1.14 13.85
C LEU A 249 2.94 -1.35 13.89
N ILE A 250 3.66 -0.74 12.96
CA ILE A 250 5.13 -0.70 13.02
C ILE A 250 5.54 0.33 14.07
N TRP A 251 6.00 -0.14 15.23
CA TRP A 251 6.37 0.70 16.36
C TRP A 251 7.65 1.49 16.11
N ALA A 252 7.56 2.81 16.24
CA ALA A 252 8.72 3.69 16.40
C ALA A 252 8.85 4.06 17.88
N ALA A 253 9.94 3.66 18.52
CA ALA A 253 10.25 4.05 19.90
C ALA A 253 10.76 5.51 19.96
N HIS A 254 10.52 6.15 21.10
CA HIS A 254 11.16 7.40 21.54
C HIS A 254 12.05 7.09 22.75
#